data_AF-A0A2V1B5W4-F1
#
_entry.id   AF-A0A2V1B5W4-F1
#
_cell.length_a   1.000
_cell.length_b   1.000
_cell.length_c   1.000
_cell.angle_alpha   90.00
_cell.angle_beta   90.00
_cell.angle_gamma   90.00
#
_symmetry.space_group_name_H-M   'P 1'
#
loop_
_entity.id
_entity.type
_entity.pdbx_description
1 polymer ?
#
loop_
_entity_poly.entity_id
_entity_poly.type
_entity_poly.pdbx_seq_one_letter_code
_entity_poly.pdbx_strand_id
1 'polypeptide(L)' 'MFLCLITKKWKLKSSITITEFGFTKPFEGTKANKADIIFDSQRSFYYKKYLKGILIAISKGINVVRYLA' A
#
# COMPACT_ATOMS: atom_id res chain seq x y z
N MET A 1 7.65 -8.18 -0.71
CA MET A 1 8.25 -9.17 -1.63
C MET A 1 8.21 -8.69 -3.07
N PHE A 2 7.08 -8.17 -3.55
CA PHE A 2 6.95 -7.58 -4.89
C PHE A 2 7.97 -6.48 -5.19
N LEU A 3 8.13 -5.47 -4.32
CA LEU A 3 9.12 -4.38 -4.50
C LEU A 3 10.55 -4.91 -4.72
N CYS A 4 10.96 -5.94 -3.97
CA CYS A 4 12.27 -6.58 -4.16
C CYS A 4 12.40 -7.32 -5.49
N LEU A 5 11.32 -7.89 -5.99
CA LEU A 5 11.31 -8.62 -7.24
C LEU A 5 11.48 -7.65 -8.42
N ILE A 6 10.74 -6.54 -8.41
CA ILE A 6 10.78 -5.56 -9.49
C ILE A 6 12.13 -4.83 -9.58
N THR A 7 12.73 -4.46 -8.44
CA THR A 7 14.05 -3.81 -8.43
C THR A 7 15.14 -4.71 -8.98
N LYS A 8 15.13 -5.98 -8.56
CA LYS A 8 16.10 -6.97 -9.04
C LYS A 8 15.90 -7.29 -10.52
N LYS A 9 14.66 -7.54 -10.94
CA LYS A 9 14.33 -7.94 -12.31
C LYS A 9 14.71 -6.87 -13.32
N TRP A 10 14.40 -5.61 -13.02
CA TRP A 10 14.63 -4.49 -13.95
C TRP A 10 15.92 -3.71 -13.67
N LYS A 11 16.78 -4.20 -12.75
CA LYS A 11 18.04 -3.55 -12.35
C LYS A 11 17.86 -2.05 -12.10
N LEU A 12 16.77 -1.68 -11.44
CA LEU A 12 16.45 -0.30 -11.15
C LEU A 12 17.55 0.26 -10.23
N LYS A 13 18.46 1.06 -10.82
CA LYS A 13 19.46 1.83 -10.08
C LYS A 13 18.85 3.10 -9.45
N SER A 14 17.62 3.42 -9.82
CA SER A 14 16.88 4.61 -9.42
C SER A 14 15.90 4.34 -8.27
N SER A 15 15.45 5.44 -7.68
CA SER A 15 14.43 5.48 -6.63
C SER A 15 13.07 4.96 -7.11
N ILE A 16 12.32 4.28 -6.25
CA ILE A 16 10.94 3.85 -6.48
C ILE A 16 9.98 4.87 -5.89
N THR A 17 8.98 5.25 -6.68
CA THR A 17 7.78 5.94 -6.21
C THR A 17 6.59 5.00 -6.35
N ILE A 18 5.81 4.88 -5.28
CA ILE A 18 4.53 4.18 -5.31
C ILE A 18 3.47 5.25 -5.61
N THR A 19 2.96 5.24 -6.84
CA THR A 19 2.03 6.28 -7.30
C THR A 19 0.61 6.04 -6.82
N GLU A 20 0.21 4.78 -6.61
CA GLU A 20 -1.14 4.43 -6.19
C GLU A 20 -1.15 3.09 -5.43
N PHE A 21 -2.04 3.02 -4.43
CA PHE A 21 -2.49 1.79 -3.80
C PHE A 21 -3.78 2.11 -3.04
N GLY A 22 -4.72 1.18 -3.02
CA GLY A 22 -6.03 1.45 -2.43
C GLY A 22 -6.81 0.18 -2.16
N PHE A 23 -7.86 0.32 -1.36
CA PHE A 23 -8.76 -0.77 -1.01
C PHE A 23 -10.21 -0.36 -1.17
N THR A 24 -10.91 -1.05 -2.06
CA THR A 24 -12.35 -0.95 -2.23
C THR A 24 -13.04 -1.88 -1.24
N LYS A 25 -13.76 -1.32 -0.27
CA LYS A 25 -14.52 -2.13 0.69
C LYS A 25 -15.74 -2.76 -0.01
N PRO A 26 -15.96 -4.08 0.13
CA PRO A 26 -17.14 -4.72 -0.44
C PRO A 26 -18.44 -4.09 0.07
N PHE A 27 -19.37 -3.83 -0.85
CA PHE A 27 -20.72 -3.33 -0.56
C PHE A 27 -20.75 -2.01 0.25
N GLU A 28 -19.69 -1.20 0.22
CA GLU A 28 -19.69 0.08 0.94
C GLU A 28 -20.78 1.03 0.43
N GLY A 29 -21.03 1.03 -0.88
CA GLY A 29 -22.07 1.85 -1.51
C GLY A 29 -23.50 1.48 -1.10
N THR A 30 -23.72 0.32 -0.48
CA THR A 30 -25.04 -0.08 0.03
C THR A 30 -25.21 0.14 1.54
N LYS A 31 -24.21 0.74 2.21
CA LYS A 31 -24.29 1.01 3.64
C LYS A 31 -25.16 2.24 3.90
N ALA A 32 -26.19 2.09 4.73
CA ALA A 32 -27.03 3.19 5.17
C ALA A 32 -26.44 3.97 6.36
N ASN A 33 -25.66 3.29 7.21
CA ASN A 33 -25.09 3.88 8.41
C ASN A 33 -23.73 4.52 8.14
N LYS A 34 -23.64 5.84 8.34
CA LYS A 34 -22.40 6.61 8.16
C LYS A 34 -21.28 6.15 9.10
N ALA A 35 -21.60 5.73 10.31
CA ALA A 35 -20.59 5.26 11.27
C ALA A 35 -19.82 4.04 10.74
N ASP A 36 -20.51 3.13 10.03
CA ASP A 36 -19.92 1.90 9.47
C ASP A 36 -19.10 2.13 8.19
N ILE A 37 -19.28 3.29 7.54
CA ILE A 37 -18.47 3.76 6.42
C ILE A 37 -17.19 4.39 6.95
N ILE A 38 -17.29 5.25 7.98
CA ILE A 38 -16.14 5.93 8.58
C ILE A 38 -15.24 4.93 9.32
N PHE A 39 -15.82 4.02 10.11
CA PHE A 39 -15.07 3.02 10.85
C PHE A 39 -14.74 1.81 9.96
N ASP A 40 -13.82 2.02 9.01
CA ASP A 40 -13.39 0.98 8.08
C ASP A 40 -12.11 0.25 8.55
N SER A 41 -12.31 -0.78 9.37
CA SER A 41 -11.22 -1.64 9.86
C SER A 41 -10.50 -2.40 8.75
N GLN A 42 -11.18 -2.76 7.67
CA GLN A 42 -10.60 -3.51 6.55
C GLN A 42 -9.64 -2.64 5.75
N ARG A 43 -10.08 -1.42 5.38
CA ARG A 43 -9.21 -0.44 4.70
C ARG A 43 -8.03 -0.03 5.56
N SER A 44 -8.26 0.19 6.87
CA SER A 44 -7.19 0.48 7.83
C SER A 44 -6.17 -0.65 7.91
N PHE A 45 -6.62 -1.90 7.93
CA PHE A 45 -5.75 -3.07 7.93
C PHE A 45 -4.95 -3.20 6.63
N TYR A 46 -5.59 -2.97 5.47
CA TYR A 46 -4.92 -2.94 4.16
C TYR A 46 -3.77 -1.94 4.15
N TYR A 47 -4.02 -0.67 4.51
CA TYR A 47 -3.00 0.37 4.55
C TYR A 47 -1.86 0.02 5.52
N LYS A 48 -2.19 -0.48 6.72
CA LYS A 48 -1.18 -0.91 7.70
C LYS A 48 -0.29 -2.03 7.17
N LYS A 49 -0.88 -3.04 6.51
CA LYS A 49 -0.11 -4.16 5.92
C LYS A 49 0.74 -3.70 4.74
N TYR A 50 0.22 -2.81 3.89
CA TYR A 50 0.93 -2.27 2.75
C TYR A 50 2.15 -1.44 3.20
N LEU A 51 1.94 -0.50 4.13
CA LEU A 51 3.01 0.30 4.74
C LEU A 51 4.06 -0.57 5.43
N LYS A 52 3.65 -1.60 6.17
CA LYS A 52 4.61 -2.57 6.75
C LYS A 52 5.44 -3.27 5.66
N GLY A 53 4.83 -3.62 4.53
CA GLY A 53 5.52 -4.17 3.37
C GLY A 53 6.55 -3.21 2.76
N ILE A 54 6.21 -1.92 2.67
CA ILE A 54 7.12 -0.85 2.20
C ILE A 54 8.30 -0.71 3.17
N LEU A 55 8.06 -0.64 4.48
CA LEU A 55 9.12 -0.51 5.48
C LEU A 55 10.10 -1.70 5.44
N ILE A 56 9.59 -2.92 5.26
CA ILE A 56 10.42 -4.12 5.08
C ILE A 56 11.22 -4.06 3.76
N ALA A 57 10.67 -3.46 2.71
CA ALA A 57 11.39 -3.27 1.45
C ALA A 57 12.53 -2.25 1.60
N ILE A 58 12.27 -1.14 2.29
CA ILE A 58 13.27 -0.11 2.63
C ILE A 58 14.39 -0.73 3.47
N SER A 59 14.04 -1.53 4.49
CA SER A 59 15.04 -2.21 5.33
C SER A 59 15.91 -3.21 4.56
N LYS A 60 15.50 -3.62 3.35
CA LYS A 60 16.27 -4.49 2.45
C LYS A 60 17.07 -3.70 1.40
N GLY A 61 17.20 -2.39 1.57
CA GLY A 61 17.98 -1.51 0.71
C GLY A 61 17.24 -0.99 -0.52
N ILE A 62 15.90 -1.13 -0.59
CA ILE A 62 15.13 -0.53 -1.67
C ILE A 62 14.93 0.96 -1.37
N ASN A 63 15.38 1.81 -2.28
CA ASN A 63 15.20 3.24 -2.17
C ASN A 63 13.78 3.65 -2.58
N VAL A 64 12.85 3.72 -1.62
CA VAL A 64 11.48 4.24 -1.83
C VAL A 64 11.43 5.70 -1.41
N VAL A 65 11.14 6.61 -2.34
CA VAL A 65 11.21 8.07 -2.10
C VAL A 65 9.86 8.71 -1.84
N ARG A 66 8.76 8.09 -2.29
CA ARG A 66 7.40 8.60 -2.11
C ARG A 66 6.38 7.47 -2.17
N TYR A 67 5.30 7.61 -1.42
CA TYR A 67 4.09 6.83 -1.58
C TYR A 67 2.88 7.77 -1.63
N LEU A 68 1.86 7.40 -2.41
CA LEU A 68 0.61 8.13 -2.58
C LEU A 68 -0.54 7.13 -2.42
N ALA A 69 -1.44 7.42 -1.46
CA ALA A 69 -2.58 6.61 -1.07
C ALA A 69 -3.88 7.32 -1.47
#